data_AF-A0A7J5V1P2-F1
#
_entry.id   AF-A0A7J5V1P2-F1
#
_cell.length_a   1.000
_cell.length_b   1.000
_cell.length_c   1.000
_cell.angle_alpha   90.00
_cell.angle_beta   90.00
_cell.angle_gamma   90.00
#
_symmetry.space_group_name_H-M   'P 1'
#
loop_
_entity.id
_entity.type
_entity.pdbx_description
1 polymer ?
#
loop_
_entity_poly.entity_id
_entity_poly.type
_entity_poly.pdbx_seq_one_letter_code
_entity_poly.pdbx_strand_id
1 'polypeptide(L)'
;MDVKHDLTEKGKRDFELIQRALNEDDQSAYAQLLQHYREPVYYLMLKMTGNPYDAEDCTIEAFGKAFKRLEQYTPDYGFSTWLFRIATNNCIDFQRKNKVQTVSLTEREPKNQTSLQLTDNGPDPEASIIHAQKLIVVRQVIEKLKPHYRSMIEMRYFEEMSYEEIAEKMHLPLGTVKAQLFRAREFLFQLLKRSQDKF
;
A
#
# COMPACT_ATOMS: atom_id res chain seq x y z
N MET A 1 9.65 30.65 -0.36
CA MET A 1 8.81 29.87 0.58
C MET A 1 7.68 29.30 -0.25
N ASP A 2 7.92 28.09 -0.72
CA ASP A 2 7.58 27.64 -2.06
C ASP A 2 6.58 26.48 -2.03
N VAL A 3 5.69 26.51 -3.03
CA VAL A 3 4.78 25.45 -3.48
C VAL A 3 3.69 25.03 -2.48
N LYS A 4 2.61 25.83 -2.41
CA LYS A 4 1.26 25.27 -2.14
C LYS A 4 0.92 24.34 -3.30
N HIS A 5 1.19 23.05 -3.17
CA HIS A 5 0.57 22.06 -4.04
C HIS A 5 -0.91 22.03 -3.64
N ASP A 6 -1.81 22.44 -4.53
CA ASP A 6 -3.25 22.36 -4.28
C ASP A 6 -3.60 20.90 -3.99
N LEU A 7 -3.78 20.59 -2.70
CA LEU A 7 -4.26 19.29 -2.27
C LEU A 7 -5.52 18.95 -3.05
N THR A 8 -5.65 17.70 -3.49
CA THR A 8 -6.91 17.22 -4.06
C THR A 8 -8.05 17.40 -3.05
N GLU A 9 -9.31 17.43 -3.49
CA GLU A 9 -10.45 17.56 -2.55
C GLU A 9 -10.41 16.49 -1.44
N LYS A 10 -9.99 15.27 -1.79
CA LYS A 10 -9.70 14.21 -0.82
C LYS A 10 -8.59 14.60 0.15
N GLY A 11 -7.47 15.13 -0.35
CA GLY A 11 -6.34 15.59 0.47
C GLY A 11 -6.72 16.75 1.40
N LYS A 12 -7.57 17.68 0.95
CA LYS A 12 -8.10 18.78 1.78
C LYS A 12 -8.98 18.24 2.92
N ARG A 13 -9.94 17.37 2.59
CA ARG A 13 -10.79 16.70 3.58
C ARG A 13 -9.97 15.96 4.63
N ASP A 14 -9.01 15.15 4.19
CA ASP A 14 -8.17 14.38 5.12
C ASP A 14 -7.30 15.31 5.98
N PHE A 15 -6.77 16.40 5.41
CA PHE A 15 -6.02 17.39 6.17
C PHE A 15 -6.87 18.07 7.25
N GLU A 16 -8.12 18.42 6.93
CA GLU A 16 -9.06 18.98 7.92
C GLU A 16 -9.34 18.00 9.07
N LEU A 17 -9.59 16.72 8.76
CA LEU A 17 -9.75 15.69 9.78
C LEU A 17 -8.50 15.57 10.66
N ILE A 18 -7.31 15.64 10.07
CA ILE A 18 -6.04 15.58 10.81
C ILE A 18 -5.88 16.79 11.74
N GLN A 19 -6.24 18.00 11.27
CA GLN A 19 -6.19 19.20 12.12
C GLN A 19 -7.14 19.09 13.30
N ARG A 20 -8.38 18.60 13.10
CA ARG A 20 -9.32 18.35 14.19
C ARG A 20 -8.81 17.28 15.16
N ALA A 21 -8.27 16.18 14.62
CA ALA A 21 -7.72 15.09 15.41
C ALA A 21 -6.54 15.55 16.31
N LEU A 22 -5.69 16.46 15.83
CA LEU A 22 -4.49 16.90 16.56
C LEU A 22 -4.74 18.12 17.45
N ASN A 23 -5.50 19.10 16.99
CA ASN A 23 -5.65 20.38 17.67
C ASN A 23 -6.85 20.40 18.63
N GLU A 24 -7.88 19.60 18.35
CA GLU A 24 -9.12 19.56 19.12
C GLU A 24 -9.29 18.23 19.90
N ASP A 25 -8.32 17.31 19.77
CA ASP A 25 -8.38 15.94 20.32
C ASP A 25 -9.67 15.19 19.91
N ASP A 26 -10.16 15.48 18.70
CA ASP A 26 -11.44 14.99 18.20
C ASP A 26 -11.35 13.51 17.78
N GLN A 27 -11.81 12.62 18.66
CA GLN A 27 -11.87 11.18 18.43
C GLN A 27 -12.74 10.79 17.22
N SER A 28 -13.73 11.61 16.86
CA SER A 28 -14.57 11.36 15.68
C SER A 28 -13.78 11.58 14.38
N ALA A 29 -12.76 12.44 14.39
CA ALA A 29 -11.90 12.66 13.23
C ALA A 29 -10.97 11.46 12.99
N TYR A 30 -10.42 10.86 14.05
CA TYR A 30 -9.69 9.58 13.95
C TYR A 30 -10.57 8.46 13.40
N ALA A 31 -11.81 8.35 13.88
CA ALA A 31 -12.76 7.35 13.42
C ALA A 31 -13.10 7.51 11.93
N GLN A 32 -13.27 8.74 11.45
CA GLN A 32 -13.50 9.02 10.02
C GLN A 32 -12.29 8.67 9.16
N LEU A 33 -11.08 9.04 9.58
CA LEU A 33 -9.84 8.64 8.90
C LEU A 33 -9.73 7.12 8.83
N LEU A 34 -10.00 6.42 9.94
CA LEU A 34 -10.02 4.95 9.96
C LEU A 34 -11.05 4.40 8.97
N GLN A 35 -12.29 4.90 9.00
CA GLN A 35 -13.36 4.45 8.11
C GLN A 35 -12.99 4.63 6.62
N HIS A 36 -12.36 5.75 6.27
CA HIS A 36 -11.96 6.02 4.88
C HIS A 36 -10.85 5.11 4.36
N TYR A 37 -10.03 4.55 5.25
CA TYR A 37 -8.79 3.89 4.86
C TYR A 37 -8.67 2.44 5.31
N ARG A 38 -9.54 1.96 6.22
CA ARG A 38 -9.44 0.61 6.78
C ARG A 38 -9.46 -0.45 5.70
N GLU A 39 -10.43 -0.41 4.81
CA GLU A 39 -10.59 -1.40 3.75
C GLU A 39 -9.43 -1.38 2.73
N PRO A 40 -9.00 -0.22 2.18
CA PRO A 40 -7.83 -0.15 1.30
C PRO A 40 -6.53 -0.65 1.97
N VAL A 41 -6.32 -0.35 3.26
CA VAL A 41 -5.15 -0.83 4.01
C VAL A 41 -5.27 -2.33 4.27
N TYR A 42 -6.45 -2.83 4.63
CA TYR A 42 -6.70 -4.26 4.82
C TYR A 42 -6.43 -5.07 3.55
N TYR A 43 -6.91 -4.64 2.39
CA TYR A 43 -6.61 -5.32 1.13
C TYR A 43 -5.12 -5.31 0.80
N LEU A 44 -4.41 -4.22 1.10
CA LEU A 44 -2.97 -4.18 0.97
C LEU A 44 -2.32 -5.22 1.89
N MET A 45 -2.71 -5.27 3.17
CA MET A 45 -2.16 -6.25 4.11
C MET A 45 -2.47 -7.67 3.67
N LEU A 46 -3.70 -7.96 3.23
CA LEU A 46 -4.12 -9.28 2.73
C LEU A 46 -3.28 -9.73 1.53
N LYS A 47 -2.97 -8.80 0.62
CA LYS A 47 -2.10 -9.09 -0.52
C LYS A 47 -0.67 -9.42 -0.08
N MET A 48 -0.15 -8.65 0.89
CA MET A 48 1.21 -8.83 1.39
C MET A 48 1.36 -10.09 2.24
N THR A 49 0.42 -10.37 3.16
CA THR A 49 0.51 -11.51 4.09
C THR A 49 0.01 -12.82 3.48
N GLY A 50 -0.91 -12.77 2.52
CA GLY A 50 -1.60 -13.95 2.00
C GLY A 50 -2.49 -14.66 3.03
N ASN A 51 -2.68 -14.09 4.23
CA ASN A 51 -3.42 -14.67 5.34
C ASN A 51 -4.39 -13.62 5.93
N PRO A 52 -5.71 -13.91 5.99
CA PRO A 52 -6.71 -12.96 6.50
C PRO A 52 -6.53 -12.54 7.96
N TYR A 53 -6.04 -13.43 8.83
CA TYR A 53 -5.81 -13.13 10.25
C TYR A 53 -4.61 -12.20 10.41
N ASP A 54 -3.49 -12.53 9.78
CA ASP A 54 -2.30 -11.67 9.77
C ASP A 54 -2.59 -10.31 9.14
N ALA A 55 -3.47 -10.29 8.12
CA ALA A 55 -3.88 -9.06 7.46
C ALA A 55 -4.67 -8.14 8.39
N GLU A 56 -5.59 -8.68 9.17
CA GLU A 56 -6.36 -7.94 10.16
C GLU A 56 -5.42 -7.35 11.24
N ASP A 57 -4.54 -8.18 11.80
CA ASP A 57 -3.58 -7.77 12.83
C ASP A 57 -2.63 -6.67 12.31
N CYS A 58 -2.06 -6.87 11.12
CA CYS A 58 -1.19 -5.88 10.49
C CYS A 58 -1.92 -4.56 10.18
N THR A 59 -3.21 -4.64 9.84
CA THR A 59 -4.04 -3.45 9.59
C THR A 59 -4.21 -2.64 10.86
N ILE A 60 -4.61 -3.30 11.95
CA ILE A 60 -4.81 -2.66 13.25
C ILE A 60 -3.50 -2.03 13.74
N GLU A 61 -2.38 -2.78 13.68
CA GLU A 61 -1.08 -2.27 14.09
C GLU A 61 -0.62 -1.07 13.22
N ALA A 62 -0.87 -1.11 11.92
CA ALA A 62 -0.55 -0.01 11.01
C ALA A 62 -1.29 1.28 11.39
N PHE A 63 -2.60 1.21 11.65
CA PHE A 63 -3.36 2.36 12.12
C PHE A 63 -2.91 2.83 13.50
N GLY A 64 -2.63 1.92 14.42
CA GLY A 64 -2.09 2.26 15.74
C GLY A 64 -0.76 3.03 15.64
N LYS A 65 0.14 2.61 14.73
CA LYS A 65 1.41 3.32 14.47
C LYS A 65 1.19 4.65 13.76
N ALA A 66 0.26 4.71 12.81
CA ALA A 66 -0.05 5.93 12.08
C ALA A 66 -0.64 6.99 13.01
N PHE A 67 -1.65 6.67 13.81
CA PHE A 67 -2.29 7.63 14.71
C PHE A 67 -1.34 8.11 15.81
N LYS A 68 -0.47 7.24 16.34
CA LYS A 68 0.61 7.65 17.27
C LYS A 68 1.62 8.63 16.68
N ARG A 69 1.76 8.68 15.36
CA ARG A 69 2.71 9.54 14.65
C ARG A 69 2.01 10.60 13.83
N LEU A 70 0.72 10.82 14.04
CA LEU A 70 -0.11 11.67 13.18
C LEU A 70 0.41 13.11 13.15
N GLU A 71 0.98 13.58 14.26
CA GLU A 71 1.68 14.87 14.38
C GLU A 71 2.86 15.05 13.41
N GLN A 72 3.43 13.96 12.89
CA GLN A 72 4.57 13.98 11.97
C GLN A 72 4.13 14.04 10.49
N TYR A 73 2.83 13.99 10.21
CA TYR A 73 2.33 14.13 8.85
C TYR A 73 2.48 15.57 8.37
N THR A 74 3.15 15.75 7.23
CA THR A 74 3.20 17.03 6.51
C THR A 74 2.33 16.96 5.26
N PRO A 75 1.55 18.02 4.95
CA PRO A 75 0.65 18.05 3.80
C PRO A 75 1.38 18.20 2.44
N ASP A 76 2.67 17.85 2.36
CA ASP A 76 3.44 17.86 1.12
C ASP A 76 2.98 16.74 0.16
N TYR A 77 2.30 15.72 0.69
CA TYR A 77 1.71 14.60 -0.03
C TYR A 77 0.43 14.16 0.69
N GLY A 78 -0.48 13.50 -0.04
CA GLY A 78 -1.76 13.08 0.54
C GLY A 78 -1.57 12.10 1.70
N PHE A 79 -2.44 12.21 2.71
CA PHE A 79 -2.45 11.33 3.89
C PHE A 79 -2.43 9.84 3.54
N SER A 80 -3.16 9.43 2.50
CA SER A 80 -3.12 8.05 2.00
C SER A 80 -1.71 7.58 1.65
N THR A 81 -0.89 8.44 1.04
CA THR A 81 0.49 8.07 0.68
C THR A 81 1.34 7.85 1.93
N TRP A 82 1.18 8.71 2.94
CA TRP A 82 1.85 8.59 4.23
C TRP A 82 1.45 7.30 4.97
N LEU A 83 0.14 7.09 5.11
CA LEU A 83 -0.44 5.95 5.80
C LEU A 83 -0.03 4.63 5.15
N PHE A 84 -0.10 4.52 3.83
CA PHE A 84 0.29 3.31 3.12
C PHE A 84 1.78 3.00 3.29
N ARG A 85 2.64 4.02 3.43
CA ARG A 85 4.07 3.79 3.73
C ARG A 85 4.26 3.19 5.11
N ILE A 86 3.54 3.69 6.12
CA ILE A 86 3.57 3.11 7.47
C ILE A 86 3.06 1.67 7.43
N ALA A 87 1.96 1.42 6.72
CA ALA A 87 1.35 0.10 6.64
C ALA A 87 2.25 -0.92 5.94
N THR A 88 2.85 -0.58 4.79
CA THR A 88 3.81 -1.45 4.09
C THR A 88 5.03 -1.76 4.96
N ASN A 89 5.61 -0.75 5.61
CA ASN A 89 6.75 -0.96 6.51
C ASN A 89 6.36 -1.87 7.68
N ASN A 90 5.16 -1.69 8.24
CA ASN A 90 4.63 -2.55 9.30
C ASN A 90 4.56 -4.02 8.87
N CYS A 91 4.01 -4.27 7.68
CA CYS A 91 3.87 -5.63 7.16
C CYS A 91 5.24 -6.27 6.85
N ILE A 92 6.19 -5.52 6.32
CA ILE A 92 7.57 -6.01 6.08
C ILE A 92 8.22 -6.42 7.41
N ASP A 93 8.10 -5.58 8.45
CA ASP A 93 8.64 -5.88 9.78
C ASP A 93 7.98 -7.13 10.38
N PHE A 94 6.67 -7.29 10.21
CA PHE A 94 5.92 -8.47 10.63
C PHE A 94 6.41 -9.75 9.94
N GLN A 95 6.52 -9.73 8.61
CA GLN A 95 7.03 -10.87 7.84
C GLN A 95 8.46 -11.24 8.21
N ARG A 96 9.33 -10.24 8.44
CA ARG A 96 10.72 -10.49 8.86
C ARG A 96 10.78 -11.20 10.21
N LYS A 97 9.95 -10.80 11.17
CA LYS A 97 9.85 -11.45 12.48
C LYS A 97 9.35 -12.89 12.37
N ASN A 98 8.32 -13.13 11.56
CA ASN A 98 7.77 -14.47 11.35
C ASN A 98 8.77 -15.38 10.64
N LYS A 99 9.53 -14.86 9.66
CA LYS A 99 10.60 -15.62 9.01
C LYS A 99 11.70 -16.00 10.00
N VAL A 100 12.12 -15.11 10.90
CA VAL A 100 13.12 -15.42 11.94
C VAL A 100 12.61 -16.49 12.92
N GLN A 101 11.33 -16.43 13.30
CA GLN A 101 10.72 -17.45 14.16
C GLN A 101 10.64 -18.82 13.48
N THR A 102 10.31 -18.87 12.18
CA THR A 102 10.28 -20.15 11.45
C THR A 102 11.66 -20.78 11.29
N VAL A 103 12.73 -20.00 11.06
CA VAL A 103 14.11 -20.57 11.01
C VAL A 103 14.53 -21.15 12.36
N SER A 104 14.10 -20.55 13.48
CA SER A 104 14.36 -21.08 14.83
C SER A 104 13.57 -22.36 15.17
N LEU A 105 12.53 -22.68 14.39
CA LEU A 105 11.65 -23.85 14.58
C LEU A 105 11.94 -24.98 13.57
N THR A 106 12.86 -24.78 12.61
CA THR A 106 13.12 -25.72 11.50
C THR A 106 13.93 -26.97 11.91
N GLU A 107 14.11 -27.25 13.21
CA GLU A 107 14.61 -28.56 13.69
C GLU A 107 13.51 -29.62 13.90
N ARG A 108 12.25 -29.35 13.57
CA ARG A 108 11.20 -30.39 13.58
C ARG A 108 10.32 -30.35 12.34
N GLU A 109 10.55 -31.35 11.50
CA GLU A 109 9.85 -31.69 10.27
C GLU A 109 8.40 -32.21 10.53
N PRO A 110 7.58 -32.48 9.49
CA PRO A 110 6.58 -31.54 8.97
C PRO A 110 5.14 -32.10 9.11
N LYS A 111 4.12 -31.26 9.34
CA LYS A 111 2.72 -31.73 9.16
C LYS A 111 1.72 -30.66 8.70
N ASN A 112 1.07 -31.06 7.60
CA ASN A 112 -0.36 -30.94 7.29
C ASN A 112 -0.86 -29.62 6.70
N GLN A 113 -0.88 -29.62 5.36
CA GLN A 113 -1.92 -29.01 4.55
C GLN A 113 -3.29 -29.29 5.18
N THR A 114 -3.96 -28.26 5.66
CA THR A 114 -5.39 -28.31 5.98
C THR A 114 -6.09 -27.33 5.05
N SER A 115 -6.88 -27.89 4.15
CA SER A 115 -7.83 -27.19 3.29
C SER A 115 -8.80 -26.38 4.15
N LEU A 116 -8.61 -25.06 4.21
CA LEU A 116 -9.58 -24.13 4.77
C LEU A 116 -10.65 -23.89 3.72
N GLN A 117 -11.86 -24.37 4.01
CA GLN A 117 -13.07 -24.08 3.26
C GLN A 117 -13.31 -22.57 3.30
N LEU A 118 -13.30 -21.97 2.13
CA LEU A 118 -13.61 -20.56 1.89
C LEU A 118 -15.07 -20.31 2.32
N THR A 119 -15.27 -19.58 3.41
CA THR A 119 -16.58 -18.99 3.70
C THR A 119 -16.67 -17.72 2.86
N ASP A 120 -17.54 -17.78 1.86
CA ASP A 120 -17.85 -16.70 0.93
C ASP A 120 -18.49 -15.53 1.68
N ASN A 121 -17.68 -14.54 2.01
CA ASN A 121 -18.09 -13.17 2.31
C ASN A 121 -17.19 -12.24 1.49
N GLY A 122 -17.16 -12.47 0.18
CA GLY A 122 -16.50 -11.58 -0.78
C GLY A 122 -17.32 -10.31 -1.01
N PRO A 123 -16.68 -9.22 -1.45
CA PRO A 123 -17.37 -8.00 -1.83
C PRO A 123 -18.33 -8.28 -3.00
N ASP A 124 -19.50 -7.64 -2.94
CA ASP A 124 -20.56 -7.58 -3.95
C ASP A 124 -20.07 -7.92 -5.39
N PRO A 125 -20.68 -8.91 -6.09
CA PRO A 125 -20.21 -9.37 -7.41
C PRO A 125 -19.97 -8.23 -8.42
N GLU A 126 -20.72 -7.14 -8.29
CA GLU A 126 -20.57 -5.93 -9.10
C GLU A 126 -19.25 -5.19 -8.81
N ALA A 127 -18.88 -5.02 -7.53
CA ALA A 127 -17.60 -4.46 -7.10
C ALA A 127 -16.42 -5.34 -7.55
N SER A 128 -16.58 -6.66 -7.52
CA SER A 128 -15.58 -7.63 -7.97
C SER A 128 -15.32 -7.54 -9.48
N ILE A 129 -16.36 -7.34 -10.30
CA ILE A 129 -16.24 -7.15 -11.75
C ILE A 129 -15.56 -5.81 -12.08
N ILE A 130 -15.96 -4.73 -11.40
CA ILE A 130 -15.32 -3.41 -11.55
C ILE A 130 -13.84 -3.48 -11.17
N HIS A 131 -13.50 -4.20 -10.10
CA HIS A 131 -12.11 -4.42 -9.71
C HIS A 131 -11.32 -5.23 -10.73
N ALA A 132 -11.90 -6.30 -11.27
CA ALA A 132 -11.26 -7.11 -12.31
C ALA A 132 -10.99 -6.29 -13.58
N GLN A 133 -11.95 -5.47 -14.02
CA GLN A 133 -11.78 -4.57 -15.17
C GLN A 133 -10.69 -3.51 -14.93
N LYS A 134 -10.67 -2.88 -13.75
CA LYS A 134 -9.61 -1.94 -13.37
C LYS A 134 -8.24 -2.61 -13.35
N LEU A 135 -8.15 -3.86 -12.88
CA LEU A 135 -6.90 -4.62 -12.83
C LEU A 135 -6.37 -4.96 -14.24
N ILE A 136 -7.26 -5.29 -15.17
CA ILE A 136 -6.92 -5.52 -16.59
C ILE A 136 -6.33 -4.24 -17.22
N VAL A 137 -6.98 -3.09 -17.00
CA VAL A 137 -6.49 -1.80 -17.52
C VAL A 137 -5.11 -1.47 -16.95
N VAL A 138 -4.90 -1.68 -15.64
CA VAL A 138 -3.60 -1.43 -15.01
C VAL A 138 -2.51 -2.34 -15.60
N ARG A 139 -2.77 -3.63 -15.80
CA ARG A 139 -1.81 -4.55 -16.44
C ARG A 139 -1.47 -4.13 -17.86
N GLN A 140 -2.47 -3.82 -18.69
CA GLN A 140 -2.26 -3.35 -20.06
C GLN A 140 -1.48 -2.03 -20.13
N VAL A 141 -1.62 -1.17 -19.12
CA VAL A 141 -0.86 0.08 -19.02
C VAL A 141 0.58 -0.17 -18.58
N ILE A 142 0.82 -1.10 -17.65
CA ILE A 142 2.16 -1.54 -17.24
C ILE A 142 2.92 -2.17 -18.43
N GLU A 143 2.23 -2.90 -19.31
CA GLU A 143 2.80 -3.43 -20.55
C GLU A 143 3.26 -2.34 -21.54
N LYS A 144 2.76 -1.11 -21.43
CA LYS A 144 3.21 0.01 -22.26
C LYS A 144 4.44 0.73 -21.70
N LEU A 145 4.86 0.42 -20.48
CA LEU A 145 6.09 0.95 -19.91
C LEU A 145 7.31 0.36 -20.62
N LYS A 146 8.38 1.16 -20.70
CA LYS A 146 9.71 0.67 -21.09
C LYS A 146 10.13 -0.47 -20.15
N PRO A 147 10.85 -1.49 -20.65
CA PRO A 147 11.14 -2.71 -19.89
C PRO A 147 11.74 -2.46 -18.51
N HIS A 148 12.68 -1.52 -18.41
CA HIS A 148 13.34 -1.22 -17.13
C HIS A 148 12.39 -0.61 -16.10
N TYR A 149 11.44 0.23 -16.50
CA TYR A 149 10.41 0.76 -15.60
C TYR A 149 9.40 -0.30 -15.20
N ARG A 150 9.04 -1.18 -16.13
CA ARG A 150 8.15 -2.31 -15.85
C ARG A 150 8.74 -3.21 -14.77
N SER A 151 9.97 -3.69 -14.95
CA SER A 151 10.62 -4.57 -13.98
C SER A 151 10.72 -3.91 -12.60
N MET A 152 10.98 -2.61 -12.54
CA MET A 152 11.01 -1.87 -11.27
C MET A 152 9.64 -1.82 -10.59
N ILE A 153 8.57 -1.60 -11.36
CA ILE A 153 7.20 -1.64 -10.85
C ILE A 153 6.81 -3.07 -10.42
N GLU A 154 7.19 -4.08 -11.19
CA GLU A 154 6.99 -5.50 -10.85
C GLU A 154 7.66 -5.85 -9.52
N MET A 155 8.97 -5.60 -9.41
CA MET A 155 9.71 -5.84 -8.19
C MET A 155 9.12 -5.07 -7.00
N ARG A 156 8.72 -3.81 -7.20
CA ARG A 156 8.20 -2.98 -6.11
C ARG A 156 6.78 -3.36 -5.66
N TYR A 157 5.89 -3.67 -6.60
CA TYR A 157 4.44 -3.76 -6.34
C TYR A 157 3.86 -5.17 -6.46
N PHE A 158 4.61 -6.11 -7.04
CA PHE A 158 4.20 -7.51 -7.21
C PHE A 158 5.12 -8.46 -6.44
N GLU A 159 6.42 -8.20 -6.43
CA GLU A 159 7.39 -8.95 -5.60
C GLU A 159 7.66 -8.27 -4.24
N GLU A 160 7.05 -7.10 -4.00
CA GLU A 160 7.06 -6.37 -2.73
C GLU A 160 8.44 -5.98 -2.18
N MET A 161 9.42 -5.88 -3.07
CA MET A 161 10.79 -5.55 -2.71
C MET A 161 10.93 -4.10 -2.20
N SER A 162 11.76 -3.92 -1.18
CA SER A 162 12.22 -2.62 -0.71
C SER A 162 13.06 -1.90 -1.77
N TYR A 163 13.26 -0.59 -1.62
CA TYR A 163 14.09 0.15 -2.59
C TYR A 163 15.55 -0.29 -2.53
N GLU A 164 15.99 -0.71 -1.35
CA GLU A 164 17.30 -1.26 -1.04
C GLU A 164 17.47 -2.62 -1.73
N GLU A 165 16.51 -3.55 -1.59
CA GLU A 165 16.56 -4.85 -2.27
C GLU A 165 16.50 -4.70 -3.79
N ILE A 166 15.73 -3.74 -4.32
CA ILE A 166 15.71 -3.44 -5.76
C ILE A 166 17.07 -2.87 -6.21
N ALA A 167 17.67 -1.99 -5.41
CA ALA A 167 18.99 -1.42 -5.68
C ALA A 167 20.06 -2.52 -5.75
N GLU A 168 20.03 -3.46 -4.81
CA GLU A 168 20.92 -4.62 -4.79
C GLU A 168 20.66 -5.55 -5.99
N LYS A 169 19.41 -5.97 -6.22
CA LYS A 169 19.04 -6.90 -7.31
C LYS A 169 19.30 -6.34 -8.70
N MET A 170 19.14 -5.03 -8.90
CA MET A 170 19.40 -4.37 -10.18
C MET A 170 20.83 -3.83 -10.31
N HIS A 171 21.66 -3.93 -9.27
CA HIS A 171 22.97 -3.28 -9.19
C HIS A 171 22.93 -1.78 -9.51
N LEU A 172 21.93 -1.08 -8.96
CA LEU A 172 21.72 0.35 -9.17
C LEU A 172 21.86 1.12 -7.85
N PRO A 173 22.36 2.37 -7.86
CA PRO A 173 22.31 3.22 -6.67
C PRO A 173 20.88 3.43 -6.18
N LEU A 174 20.68 3.47 -4.86
CA LEU A 174 19.35 3.69 -4.24
C LEU A 174 18.67 4.97 -4.74
N GLY A 175 19.44 6.03 -4.96
CA GLY A 175 18.94 7.29 -5.53
C GLY A 175 18.37 7.11 -6.95
N THR A 176 19.02 6.28 -7.76
CA THR A 176 18.56 5.92 -9.11
C THR A 176 17.27 5.13 -9.06
N VAL A 177 17.15 4.15 -8.15
CA VAL A 177 15.92 3.38 -7.95
C VAL A 177 14.75 4.30 -7.58
N LYS A 178 14.96 5.21 -6.61
CA LYS A 178 13.94 6.19 -6.20
C LYS A 178 13.49 7.07 -7.37
N ALA A 179 14.43 7.61 -8.14
CA ALA A 179 14.13 8.47 -9.29
C ALA A 179 13.43 7.71 -10.43
N GLN A 180 13.84 6.48 -10.70
CA GLN A 180 13.25 5.67 -11.77
C GLN A 180 11.85 5.16 -11.40
N LEU A 181 11.62 4.74 -10.16
CA LEU A 181 10.29 4.39 -9.66
C LEU A 181 9.34 5.61 -9.65
N PHE A 182 9.85 6.79 -9.32
CA PHE A 182 9.07 8.02 -9.43
C PHE A 182 8.63 8.27 -10.88
N ARG A 183 9.57 8.21 -11.84
CA ARG A 183 9.25 8.36 -13.27
C ARG A 183 8.30 7.28 -13.77
N ALA A 184 8.46 6.03 -13.34
CA ALA A 184 7.57 4.94 -13.70
C ALA A 184 6.13 5.20 -13.24
N ARG A 185 5.94 5.71 -12.01
CA ARG A 185 4.63 6.13 -11.50
C ARG A 185 4.03 7.28 -12.28
N GLU A 186 4.82 8.31 -12.62
CA GLU A 186 4.38 9.43 -13.47
C GLU A 186 3.87 8.93 -14.84
N PHE A 187 4.61 8.02 -15.48
CA PHE A 187 4.16 7.42 -16.74
C PHE A 187 2.87 6.61 -16.58
N LEU A 188 2.77 5.79 -15.53
CA LEU A 188 1.54 5.05 -15.24
C LEU A 188 0.35 5.99 -15.01
N PHE A 189 0.53 7.07 -14.27
CA PHE A 189 -0.50 8.07 -14.01
C PHE A 189 -1.00 8.73 -15.31
N GLN A 190 -0.07 9.19 -16.17
CA GLN A 190 -0.43 9.80 -17.45
C GLN A 190 -1.16 8.82 -18.39
N LEU A 191 -0.72 7.56 -18.43
CA LEU A 191 -1.35 6.53 -19.25
C LEU A 191 -2.76 6.16 -18.74
N LEU A 192 -2.93 6.06 -17.41
CA LEU A 192 -4.24 5.80 -16.80
C LEU A 192 -5.21 6.95 -17.02
N LYS A 193 -4.76 8.21 -16.89
CA LYS A 193 -5.58 9.40 -17.18
C LYS A 193 -6.12 9.37 -18.62
N ARG A 194 -5.25 9.12 -19.59
CA ARG A 194 -5.65 8.97 -21.01
C ARG A 194 -6.57 7.78 -21.27
N SER A 195 -6.51 6.74 -20.44
CA SER A 195 -7.39 5.57 -20.56
C SER A 195 -8.77 5.82 -19.95
N GLN A 196 -8.89 6.72 -18.97
CA GLN A 196 -10.17 7.13 -18.38
C GLN A 196 -10.95 8.08 -19.30
N ASP A 197 -10.27 8.92 -20.09
CA ASP A 197 -10.92 9.82 -21.07
C ASP A 197 -11.58 9.07 -22.27
N LYS A 198 -11.38 7.75 -22.38
CA LYS A 198 -11.90 6.92 -23.49
C LYS A 198 -13.15 6.12 -23.15
N PHE A 199 -13.70 6.27 -21.95
CA PHE A 199 -14.92 5.61 -21.50
C PHE A 199 -15.92 6.63 -20.99
#